data_AF-A0A1L8CKK5-F1
#
_entry.id   AF-A0A1L8CKK5-F1
#
_cell.length_a   1.000
_cell.length_b   1.000
_cell.length_c   1.000
_cell.angle_alpha   90.00
_cell.angle_beta   90.00
_cell.angle_gamma   90.00
#
_symmetry.space_group_name_H-M   'P 1'
#
loop_
_entity.id
_entity.type
_entity.pdbx_description
1 polymer ?
#
loop_
_entity_poly.entity_id
_entity_poly.type
_entity_poly.pdbx_seq_one_letter_code
_entity_poly.pdbx_strand_id
1 'polypeptide(L)'
;MKDLVEFTIDKLLQQERMQKPATAQQRDESGKKFKQVMAKLPDHAAMHRVPGSQLPTDNKTKDPALWKTSLELEAIFVQQMMTEMRKTVNKSEFLPSGFAEDVHGSMMDQAIAQVSSRQSKFGLAESIYKQLESSQGQVNGEISTQEISQTADKLKMANDLSLEARKHAH
;
A
#
# COMPACT_ATOMS: atom_id res chain seq x y z
N MET A 1 -24.76 54.60 13.41
CA MET A 1 -24.33 53.52 12.48
C MET A 1 -24.64 52.10 12.97
N LYS A 2 -25.25 51.90 14.16
CA LYS A 2 -25.63 50.56 14.64
C LYS A 2 -27.04 50.12 14.15
N ASP A 3 -27.97 51.06 13.93
CA ASP A 3 -29.34 50.76 13.48
C ASP A 3 -29.44 50.10 12.10
N LEU A 4 -28.55 50.43 11.16
CA LEU A 4 -28.61 49.89 9.80
C LEU A 4 -28.21 48.40 9.76
N VAL A 5 -27.33 47.99 10.67
CA VAL A 5 -26.85 46.61 10.78
C VAL A 5 -27.92 45.74 11.42
N GLU A 6 -28.57 46.22 12.49
CA GLU A 6 -29.71 45.53 13.11
C GLU A 6 -30.90 45.39 12.16
N PHE A 7 -31.27 46.46 11.43
CA PHE A 7 -32.38 46.40 10.46
C PHE A 7 -32.13 45.37 9.33
N THR A 8 -30.88 45.24 8.89
CA THR A 8 -30.52 44.28 7.84
C THR A 8 -30.52 42.84 8.34
N ILE A 9 -30.05 42.62 9.58
CA ILE A 9 -30.08 41.29 10.23
C ILE A 9 -31.52 40.87 10.50
N ASP A 10 -32.37 41.79 10.97
CA ASP A 10 -33.77 41.51 11.25
C ASP A 10 -34.55 41.22 9.95
N LYS A 11 -34.27 41.97 8.86
CA LYS A 11 -34.80 41.63 7.53
C LYS A 11 -34.35 40.26 7.04
N LEU A 12 -33.09 39.89 7.29
CA LEU A 12 -32.52 38.61 6.87
C LEU A 12 -33.14 37.45 7.67
N LEU A 13 -33.34 37.61 8.98
CA LEU A 13 -34.03 36.64 9.83
C LEU A 13 -35.53 36.52 9.51
N GLN A 14 -36.19 37.63 9.18
CA GLN A 14 -37.60 37.64 8.78
C GLN A 14 -37.80 36.91 7.44
N GLN A 15 -36.81 36.97 6.54
CA GLN A 15 -36.84 36.30 5.24
C GLN A 15 -36.68 34.77 5.35
N GLU A 16 -35.95 34.27 6.35
CA GLU A 16 -35.87 32.83 6.64
C GLU A 16 -37.12 32.29 7.35
N ARG A 17 -37.75 33.09 8.23
CA ARG A 17 -38.97 32.67 8.96
C ARG A 17 -40.24 32.62 8.08
N MET A 18 -40.22 33.20 6.88
CA MET A 18 -41.31 33.09 5.90
C MET A 18 -41.10 32.03 4.81
N GLN A 19 -40.07 31.18 4.90
CA GLN A 19 -39.87 30.06 3.97
C GLN A 19 -39.74 28.70 4.67
N LYS A 20 -40.78 28.30 5.44
CA LYS A 20 -41.39 26.95 5.50
C LYS A 20 -42.34 26.82 6.70
N PRO A 21 -43.40 25.95 6.68
CA PRO A 21 -43.81 24.98 5.66
C PRO A 21 -45.31 25.06 5.31
N ALA A 22 -45.67 25.32 4.06
CA ALA A 22 -47.03 25.11 3.56
C ALA A 22 -46.98 24.69 2.08
N THR A 23 -46.54 23.45 1.84
CA THR A 23 -46.94 22.63 0.67
C THR A 23 -46.40 21.21 0.87
N ALA A 24 -47.19 20.42 1.60
CA ALA A 24 -47.35 19.01 1.24
C ALA A 24 -48.05 18.95 -0.13
N GLN A 25 -47.75 17.90 -0.91
CA GLN A 25 -48.12 17.68 -2.32
C GLN A 25 -47.40 18.52 -3.39
N GLN A 26 -46.22 18.05 -3.82
CA GLN A 26 -45.75 17.94 -5.22
C GLN A 26 -44.21 17.82 -5.28
N ARG A 27 -43.64 16.72 -4.77
CA ARG A 27 -42.20 16.41 -4.94
C ARG A 27 -41.90 14.91 -5.00
N ASP A 28 -42.67 14.13 -5.75
CA ASP A 28 -42.38 12.69 -5.89
C ASP A 28 -42.32 12.15 -7.33
N GLU A 29 -42.87 12.84 -8.34
CA GLU A 29 -42.94 12.26 -9.69
C GLU A 29 -41.65 12.44 -10.54
N SER A 30 -40.94 13.56 -10.39
CA SER A 30 -39.78 13.87 -11.26
C SER A 30 -38.46 13.22 -10.79
N GLY A 31 -38.32 12.90 -9.50
CA GLY A 31 -37.13 12.20 -8.97
C GLY A 31 -37.12 10.71 -9.33
N LYS A 32 -38.31 10.09 -9.42
CA LYS A 32 -38.47 8.70 -9.83
C LYS A 32 -38.18 8.49 -11.32
N LYS A 33 -38.63 9.41 -12.19
CA LYS A 33 -38.32 9.35 -13.62
C LYS A 33 -36.83 9.54 -13.91
N PHE A 34 -36.14 10.43 -13.20
CA PHE A 34 -34.69 10.58 -13.35
C PHE A 34 -33.92 9.31 -12.93
N LYS A 35 -34.31 8.68 -11.81
CA LYS A 35 -33.73 7.38 -11.41
C LYS A 35 -34.05 6.24 -12.41
N GLN A 36 -35.24 6.24 -12.99
CA GLN A 36 -35.66 5.21 -13.95
C GLN A 36 -34.95 5.34 -15.31
N VAL A 37 -34.65 6.56 -15.76
CA VAL A 37 -33.93 6.80 -17.02
C VAL A 37 -32.43 6.51 -16.87
N MET A 38 -31.84 6.78 -15.70
CA MET A 38 -30.43 6.43 -15.40
C MET A 38 -30.21 4.94 -15.14
N ALA A 39 -31.27 4.19 -14.80
CA ALA A 39 -31.21 2.73 -14.60
C ALA A 39 -31.31 1.92 -15.91
N LYS A 40 -31.51 2.57 -17.07
CA LYS A 40 -31.69 1.90 -18.36
C LYS A 40 -30.57 2.19 -19.36
N LEU A 41 -29.33 2.19 -18.89
CA LEU A 41 -28.16 2.09 -19.76
C LEU A 41 -27.88 0.62 -20.10
N PRO A 42 -27.60 0.27 -21.36
CA PRO A 42 -27.29 -1.10 -21.76
C PRO A 42 -26.02 -1.65 -21.08
N ASP A 43 -26.07 -2.94 -20.74
CA ASP A 43 -25.10 -3.77 -19.99
C ASP A 43 -23.68 -3.94 -20.60
N HIS A 44 -23.26 -3.08 -21.53
CA HIS A 44 -21.97 -3.27 -22.23
C HIS A 44 -20.77 -2.69 -21.48
N ALA A 45 -21.02 -1.79 -20.53
CA ALA A 45 -19.97 -1.12 -19.75
C ALA A 45 -19.50 -1.92 -18.52
N ALA A 46 -20.05 -3.11 -18.29
CA ALA A 46 -19.72 -3.95 -17.12
C ALA A 46 -18.55 -4.93 -17.35
N MET A 47 -17.95 -4.99 -18.54
CA MET A 47 -16.99 -6.05 -18.92
C MET A 47 -15.50 -5.72 -18.74
N HIS A 48 -15.14 -4.60 -18.09
CA HIS A 48 -13.73 -4.33 -17.73
C HIS A 48 -13.57 -3.56 -16.42
N ARG A 49 -14.42 -3.83 -15.43
CA ARG A 49 -14.04 -3.53 -14.05
C ARG A 49 -13.18 -4.69 -13.57
N VAL A 50 -11.85 -4.55 -13.67
CA VAL A 50 -10.91 -5.46 -13.02
C VAL A 50 -11.37 -5.56 -11.56
N PRO A 51 -11.85 -6.74 -11.10
CA PRO A 51 -12.17 -6.94 -9.71
C PRO A 51 -10.89 -6.63 -8.96
N GLY A 52 -10.91 -5.59 -8.13
CA GLY A 52 -9.77 -5.25 -7.30
C GLY A 52 -9.31 -6.53 -6.62
N SER A 53 -8.02 -6.85 -6.74
CA SER A 53 -7.38 -7.89 -5.94
C SER A 53 -7.68 -7.59 -4.48
N GLN A 54 -8.78 -8.12 -3.96
CA GLN A 54 -9.04 -8.23 -2.55
C GLN A 54 -8.08 -9.32 -2.09
N LEU A 55 -6.82 -8.92 -1.88
CA LEU A 55 -5.87 -9.72 -1.16
C LEU A 55 -6.51 -10.00 0.21
N PRO A 56 -6.48 -11.26 0.67
CA PRO A 56 -7.01 -11.61 1.97
C PRO A 56 -6.33 -10.70 3.00
N THR A 57 -7.12 -9.91 3.72
CA THR A 57 -6.65 -9.15 4.88
C THR A 57 -6.43 -10.14 6.01
N ASP A 58 -5.37 -10.94 5.91
CA ASP A 58 -4.87 -11.69 7.04
C ASP A 58 -4.43 -10.66 8.07
N ASN A 59 -5.19 -10.55 9.16
CA ASN A 59 -4.96 -9.58 10.24
C ASN A 59 -3.80 -10.08 11.12
N LYS A 60 -2.67 -10.34 10.47
CA LYS A 60 -1.41 -10.67 11.10
C LYS A 60 -0.67 -9.35 11.25
N THR A 61 -0.32 -9.00 12.48
CA THR A 61 0.52 -7.82 12.75
C THR A 61 1.79 -7.92 11.93
N LYS A 62 1.92 -7.05 10.92
CA LYS A 62 3.09 -7.01 10.05
C LYS A 62 4.34 -6.72 10.88
N ASP A 63 5.45 -7.39 10.59
CA ASP A 63 6.74 -7.01 11.16
C ASP A 63 7.04 -5.56 10.73
N PRO A 64 7.18 -4.62 11.69
CA PRO A 64 7.35 -3.20 11.37
C PRO A 64 8.67 -2.92 10.64
N ALA A 65 9.73 -3.69 10.91
CA ALA A 65 11.02 -3.53 10.24
C ALA A 65 10.94 -4.05 8.80
N LEU A 66 10.34 -5.24 8.61
CA LEU A 66 10.19 -5.83 7.29
C LEU A 66 9.26 -5.00 6.41
N TRP A 67 8.18 -4.46 6.99
CA TRP A 67 7.27 -3.54 6.32
C TRP A 67 7.97 -2.23 5.91
N LYS A 68 8.73 -1.61 6.82
CA LYS A 68 9.51 -0.40 6.51
C LYS A 68 10.49 -0.63 5.34
N THR A 69 11.25 -1.72 5.38
CA THR A 69 12.17 -2.08 4.28
C THR A 69 11.44 -2.30 2.96
N SER A 70 10.27 -2.94 3.00
CA SER A 70 9.44 -3.15 1.81
C SER A 70 8.96 -1.82 1.19
N LEU A 71 8.59 -0.84 2.02
CA LEU A 71 8.22 0.52 1.57
C LEU A 71 9.43 1.29 1.02
N GLU A 72 10.61 1.11 1.58
CA GLU A 72 11.84 1.74 1.09
C GLU A 72 12.26 1.16 -0.28
N LEU A 73 12.11 -0.15 -0.48
CA LEU A 73 12.33 -0.78 -1.78
C LEU A 73 11.34 -0.27 -2.84
N GLU A 74 10.06 -0.12 -2.49
CA GLU A 74 9.07 0.50 -3.38
C GLU A 74 9.46 1.94 -3.72
N ALA A 75 9.98 2.72 -2.77
CA ALA A 75 10.44 4.09 -3.04
C ALA A 75 11.58 4.11 -4.07
N ILE A 76 12.61 3.27 -3.89
CA ILE A 76 13.75 3.20 -4.82
C ILE A 76 13.28 2.83 -6.23
N PHE A 77 12.36 1.87 -6.33
CA PHE A 77 11.79 1.46 -7.61
C PHE A 77 11.06 2.62 -8.30
N VAL A 78 10.20 3.34 -7.57
CA VAL A 78 9.46 4.49 -8.11
C VAL A 78 10.40 5.60 -8.55
N GLN A 79 11.44 5.89 -7.76
CA GLN A 79 12.45 6.88 -8.13
C GLN A 79 13.16 6.49 -9.44
N GLN A 80 13.55 5.22 -9.58
CA GLN A 80 14.19 4.74 -10.80
C GLN A 80 13.24 4.83 -12.00
N MET A 81 11.98 4.45 -11.83
CA MET A 81 10.95 4.57 -12.86
C MET A 81 10.80 6.03 -13.32
N MET A 82 10.67 6.97 -12.39
CA MET A 82 10.54 8.40 -12.71
C MET A 82 11.79 8.94 -13.41
N THR A 83 12.97 8.49 -12.99
CA THR A 83 14.24 8.86 -13.61
C THR A 83 14.30 8.39 -15.06
N GLU A 84 13.94 7.13 -15.34
CA GLU A 84 13.91 6.60 -16.71
C GLU A 84 12.84 7.30 -17.55
N MET A 85 11.66 7.60 -16.99
CA MET A 85 10.64 8.40 -17.69
C MET A 85 11.13 9.81 -18.04
N ARG A 86 11.95 10.44 -17.19
CA ARG A 86 12.50 11.77 -17.48
C ARG A 86 13.52 11.70 -18.61
N LYS A 87 14.35 10.65 -18.65
CA LYS A 87 15.37 10.45 -19.70
C LYS A 87 14.78 10.29 -21.10
N THR A 88 13.53 9.82 -21.22
CA THR A 88 12.86 9.70 -22.54
C THR A 88 12.33 11.02 -23.08
N VAL A 89 12.29 12.08 -22.26
CA VAL A 89 11.90 13.42 -22.73
C VAL A 89 13.07 14.05 -23.46
N ASN A 90 12.88 14.31 -24.75
CA ASN A 90 13.89 14.99 -25.57
C ASN A 90 14.18 16.38 -25.00
N LYS A 91 15.45 16.62 -24.67
CA LYS A 91 15.93 17.95 -24.24
C LYS A 91 15.90 18.87 -25.47
N SER A 92 15.26 20.02 -25.35
CA SER A 92 15.22 21.00 -26.44
C SER A 92 16.55 21.73 -26.57
N GLU A 93 16.99 22.05 -27.79
CA GLU A 93 18.19 22.86 -28.01
C GLU A 93 18.00 24.34 -27.56
N PHE A 94 16.75 24.80 -27.49
CA PHE A 94 16.40 26.17 -27.05
C PHE A 94 16.47 26.36 -25.53
N LEU A 95 16.19 25.31 -24.75
CA LEU A 95 16.30 25.32 -23.29
C LEU A 95 17.25 24.18 -22.87
N PRO A 96 18.56 24.46 -22.74
CA PRO A 96 19.51 23.44 -22.32
C PRO A 96 19.27 23.08 -20.86
N SER A 97 18.93 21.81 -20.60
CA SER A 97 18.90 21.29 -19.23
C SER A 97 20.34 21.28 -18.69
N GLY A 98 20.52 21.93 -17.55
CA GLY A 98 21.81 22.03 -16.87
C GLY A 98 21.94 21.07 -15.69
N PHE A 99 23.15 20.95 -15.15
CA PHE A 99 23.45 20.13 -13.96
C PHE A 99 22.53 20.46 -12.77
N ALA A 100 22.23 21.74 -12.54
CA ALA A 100 21.36 22.16 -11.45
C ALA A 100 19.92 21.60 -11.59
N GLU A 101 19.41 21.52 -12.83
CA GLU A 101 18.09 20.97 -13.09
C GLU A 101 18.04 19.45 -12.92
N ASP A 102 19.10 18.75 -13.34
CA ASP A 102 19.20 17.30 -13.14
C ASP A 102 19.28 16.94 -11.64
N VAL A 103 20.02 17.73 -10.84
CA VAL A 103 20.09 17.56 -9.38
C VAL A 103 18.74 17.86 -8.73
N HIS A 104 18.11 18.99 -9.08
CA HIS A 104 16.79 19.35 -8.55
C HIS A 104 15.73 18.30 -8.92
N GLY A 105 15.72 17.85 -10.17
CA GLY A 105 14.83 16.79 -10.65
C GLY A 105 15.04 15.49 -9.89
N SER A 106 16.28 15.11 -9.59
CA SER A 106 16.59 13.91 -8.81
C SER A 106 16.08 14.02 -7.37
N MET A 107 16.26 15.18 -6.72
CA MET A 107 15.72 15.43 -5.38
C MET A 107 14.19 15.40 -5.38
N MET A 108 13.55 15.96 -6.41
CA MET A 108 12.10 15.97 -6.54
C MET A 108 11.53 14.56 -6.74
N ASP A 109 12.14 13.75 -7.61
CA ASP A 109 11.74 12.36 -7.80
C ASP A 109 11.87 11.55 -6.50
N GLN A 110 12.96 11.76 -5.75
CA GLN A 110 13.15 11.11 -4.46
C GLN A 110 12.05 11.50 -3.45
N ALA A 111 11.67 12.77 -3.38
CA ALA A 111 10.60 13.23 -2.51
C ALA A 111 9.23 12.61 -2.90
N ILE A 112 8.93 12.58 -4.20
CA ILE A 112 7.70 11.98 -4.72
C ILE A 112 7.67 10.48 -4.43
N ALA A 113 8.78 9.79 -4.67
CA ALA A 113 8.92 8.36 -4.41
C ALA A 113 8.70 8.02 -2.93
N GLN A 114 9.29 8.77 -2.00
CA GLN A 114 9.10 8.57 -0.56
C GLN A 114 7.65 8.79 -0.11
N VAL A 115 7.00 9.84 -0.62
CA VAL A 115 5.60 10.13 -0.27
C VAL A 115 4.65 9.08 -0.86
N SER A 116 4.97 8.60 -2.07
CA SER A 116 4.17 7.58 -2.74
C SER A 116 4.30 6.21 -2.09
N SER A 117 5.51 5.82 -1.68
CA SER A 117 5.73 4.53 -1.03
C SER A 117 5.09 4.46 0.35
N ARG A 118 5.12 5.54 1.16
CA ARG A 118 4.43 5.60 2.46
C ARG A 118 2.93 5.36 2.36
N GLN A 119 2.32 5.75 1.24
CA GLN A 119 0.92 5.52 0.95
C GLN A 119 0.66 4.15 0.28
N SER A 120 1.72 3.38 0.02
CA SER A 120 1.71 2.10 -0.70
C SER A 120 0.87 2.15 -1.99
N LYS A 121 1.04 3.22 -2.78
CA LYS A 121 0.18 3.49 -3.94
C LYS A 121 0.33 2.48 -5.07
N PHE A 122 1.49 1.82 -5.17
CA PHE A 122 1.79 0.88 -6.24
C PHE A 122 1.56 -0.59 -5.85
N GLY A 123 1.31 -0.86 -4.56
CA GLY A 123 1.07 -2.23 -4.06
C GLY A 123 2.28 -3.16 -4.14
N LEU A 124 3.46 -2.66 -4.54
CA LEU A 124 4.68 -3.45 -4.65
C LEU A 124 5.20 -3.80 -3.25
N ALA A 125 5.09 -2.86 -2.30
CA ALA A 125 5.54 -3.07 -0.93
C ALA A 125 4.84 -4.26 -0.26
N GLU A 126 3.56 -4.50 -0.55
CA GLU A 126 2.84 -5.66 -0.01
C GLU A 126 3.33 -6.98 -0.61
N SER A 127 3.61 -6.99 -1.91
CA SER A 127 4.15 -8.17 -2.59
C SER A 127 5.55 -8.52 -2.09
N ILE A 128 6.41 -7.51 -1.92
CA ILE A 128 7.75 -7.65 -1.36
C ILE A 128 7.66 -8.16 0.08
N TYR A 129 6.81 -7.56 0.90
CA TYR A 129 6.61 -7.98 2.29
C TYR A 129 6.21 -9.46 2.39
N LYS A 130 5.25 -9.89 1.56
CA LYS A 130 4.79 -11.29 1.53
C LYS A 130 5.91 -12.26 1.12
N GLN A 131 6.72 -11.89 0.14
CA GLN A 131 7.86 -12.69 -0.28
C GLN A 131 8.89 -12.80 0.84
N LEU A 132 9.24 -11.69 1.47
CA LEU A 132 10.21 -11.66 2.56
C LEU A 132 9.72 -12.42 3.80
N GLU A 133 8.45 -12.28 4.19
CA GLU A 133 7.85 -13.03 5.30
C GLU A 133 7.90 -14.54 5.02
N SER A 134 7.57 -14.95 3.79
CA SER A 134 7.60 -16.36 3.40
C SER A 134 9.01 -16.95 3.41
N SER A 135 10.02 -16.19 2.95
CA SER A 135 11.42 -16.62 2.97
C SER A 135 12.00 -16.63 4.39
N GLN A 136 11.67 -15.65 5.23
CA GLN A 136 12.13 -15.61 6.61
C GLN A 136 11.53 -16.72 7.48
N GLY A 137 10.29 -17.16 7.17
CA GLY A 137 9.69 -18.35 7.76
C GLY A 137 10.43 -19.65 7.44
N GLN A 138 11.14 -19.73 6.31
CA GLN A 138 11.96 -20.89 5.94
C GLN A 138 13.34 -20.86 6.62
N VAL A 139 13.93 -19.67 6.82
CA VAL A 139 15.26 -19.52 7.44
C VAL A 139 15.24 -19.85 8.94
N ASN A 140 14.10 -19.66 9.63
CA ASN A 140 13.97 -19.98 11.05
C ASN A 140 13.47 -21.42 11.32
N GLY A 141 13.21 -22.21 10.27
CA GLY A 141 12.57 -23.52 10.37
C GLY A 141 13.48 -24.75 10.36
N GLU A 142 14.77 -24.62 10.07
CA GLU A 142 15.66 -25.79 9.94
C GLU A 142 16.99 -25.60 10.67
N ILE A 143 16.93 -25.73 12.00
CA ILE A 143 17.96 -26.49 12.72
C ILE A 143 17.27 -27.77 13.16
N SER A 144 17.35 -28.79 12.31
CA SER A 144 16.92 -30.16 12.59
C SER A 144 17.66 -30.66 13.83
N THR A 145 17.04 -30.49 14.99
CA THR A 145 17.53 -31.02 16.29
C THR A 145 17.68 -32.55 16.25
N GLN A 146 17.14 -33.20 15.22
CA GLN A 146 17.26 -34.63 14.96
C GLN A 146 18.65 -35.07 14.49
N GLU A 147 19.44 -34.22 13.81
CA GLU A 147 20.78 -34.62 13.34
C GLU A 147 21.84 -34.59 14.45
N ILE A 148 21.68 -33.68 15.44
CA ILE A 148 22.59 -33.59 16.59
C ILE A 148 22.40 -34.77 17.54
N SER A 149 21.16 -35.27 17.72
CA SER A 149 20.91 -36.46 18.55
C SER A 149 21.46 -37.73 17.89
N GLN A 150 21.26 -37.89 16.58
CA GLN A 150 21.73 -39.08 15.87
C GLN A 150 23.25 -39.14 15.77
N THR A 151 23.91 -38.00 15.55
CA THR A 151 25.38 -37.93 15.55
C THR A 151 25.94 -38.16 16.95
N ALA A 152 25.33 -37.61 18.00
CA ALA A 152 25.73 -37.85 19.38
C ALA A 152 25.57 -39.31 19.82
N ASP A 153 24.47 -39.98 19.45
CA ASP A 153 24.27 -41.41 19.74
C ASP A 153 25.26 -42.31 18.98
N LYS A 154 25.58 -41.97 17.73
CA LYS A 154 26.56 -42.72 16.92
C LYS A 154 27.98 -42.56 17.44
N LEU A 155 28.34 -41.39 17.96
CA LEU A 155 29.62 -41.11 18.63
C LEU A 155 29.74 -41.83 19.97
N LYS A 156 28.66 -41.91 20.76
CA LYS A 156 28.64 -42.69 22.01
C LYS A 156 28.81 -44.18 21.75
N MET A 157 28.06 -44.77 20.80
CA MET A 157 28.19 -46.18 20.43
C MET A 157 29.58 -46.54 19.89
N ALA A 158 30.20 -45.67 19.08
CA ALA A 158 31.54 -45.91 18.56
C ALA A 158 32.62 -45.89 19.66
N ASN A 159 32.47 -45.00 20.65
CA ASN A 159 33.40 -44.92 21.77
C ASN A 159 33.27 -46.12 22.72
N ASP A 160 32.04 -46.53 23.06
CA ASP A 160 31.81 -47.72 23.90
C ASP A 160 32.34 -49.01 23.25
N LEU A 161 32.13 -49.19 21.93
CA LEU A 161 32.65 -50.36 21.21
C LEU A 161 34.18 -50.40 21.20
N SER A 162 34.84 -49.25 21.12
CA SER A 162 36.30 -49.15 21.16
C SER A 162 36.88 -49.42 22.56
N LEU A 163 36.13 -49.12 23.62
CA LEU A 163 36.52 -49.37 25.01
C LEU A 163 36.34 -50.85 25.38
N GLU A 164 35.29 -51.49 24.89
CA GLU A 164 35.06 -52.93 25.11
C GLU A 164 36.09 -53.79 24.35
N ALA A 165 36.43 -53.40 23.11
CA ALA A 165 37.48 -54.08 22.33
C ALA A 165 38.87 -53.99 22.99
N ARG A 166 39.15 -52.91 23.73
CA ARG A 166 40.39 -52.73 24.50
C ARG A 166 40.42 -53.51 25.81
N LYS A 167 39.26 -53.76 26.44
CA LYS A 167 39.16 -54.58 27.66
C LYS A 167 39.45 -56.06 27.42
N HIS A 168 39.19 -56.57 26.21
CA HIS A 168 39.39 -57.98 25.86
C HIS A 168 40.76 -58.31 25.25
N ALA A 169 41.67 -57.34 25.15
CA ALA A 169 43.00 -57.50 24.55
C ALA A 169 44.16 -57.60 25.57
N HIS A 170 43.85 -57.87 26.84
CA HIS A 170 44.78 -58.21 27.91
C HIS A 170 44.28 -59.45 28.66
#